data_AF-H8MES6-F1
#
_entry.id   AF-H8MES6-F1
#
_cell.length_a   1.000
_cell.length_b   1.000
_cell.length_c   1.000
_cell.angle_alpha   90.00
_cell.angle_beta   90.00
_cell.angle_gamma   90.00
#
_symmetry.space_group_name_H-M   'P 1'
#
loop_
_entity.id
_entity.type
_entity.pdbx_description
1 polymer ?
#
loop_
_entity_poly.entity_id
_entity_poly.type
_entity_poly.pdbx_seq_one_letter_code
_entity_poly.pdbx_strand_id
1 'polypeptide(L)'
;MRMDVAFREAEEADARGWVRSRTLLASSSGLVDSGSRSSPESLYARICPEPDDCLSLMGGTGLTFSRKDRTLMALSFALDTVWGSVEAEVGKMLNPAALKAMVTSAALSVLLTMTLPEPVTKLIAVALTAAMVAYLGVVPVWQMGQGFVQLWEDAGKAMSVIELQDIGHRFGRVLGTNGSRVLVLLVTAALGGKSAMAAQGPRLPGFTQAALRGQAEAGFPLRAALTGGVTSISMPAAGVLNVALAPGAAAALAMYSDNRIPGDAEGPVHHICTNKNRVSAVSGGPWTPACEEIFEKAGMTLEDAANKVRLKGHEGPHPELYHNQVVNRLQASVRTCRTTEACRAKLLNELAKIASELLAPGSELRSYIVK
;
A
#
# COMPACT_ATOMS: atom_id res chain seq x y z
N MET A 1 1.71 -25.11 2.97
CA MET A 1 2.54 -26.29 3.30
C MET A 1 3.50 -26.71 2.19
N ARG A 2 3.09 -26.92 0.92
CA ARG A 2 4.03 -27.30 -0.17
C ARG A 2 4.89 -26.15 -0.72
N MET A 3 4.41 -24.90 -0.59
CA MET A 3 5.14 -23.69 -1.03
C MET A 3 6.19 -23.21 -0.01
N ASP A 4 5.94 -23.40 1.28
CA ASP A 4 6.79 -22.90 2.37
C ASP A 4 8.18 -23.58 2.40
N VAL A 5 8.22 -24.87 2.02
CA VAL A 5 9.46 -25.66 1.93
C VAL A 5 10.29 -25.24 0.72
N ALA A 6 9.65 -25.04 -0.44
CA ALA A 6 10.33 -24.60 -1.66
C ALA A 6 10.91 -23.17 -1.58
N PHE A 7 10.39 -22.35 -0.66
CA PHE A 7 10.87 -20.99 -0.41
C PHE A 7 12.11 -20.93 0.49
N ARG A 8 12.18 -21.76 1.55
CA ARG A 8 13.36 -21.82 2.44
C ARG A 8 14.58 -22.37 1.71
N GLU A 9 14.41 -23.39 0.89
CA GLU A 9 15.49 -23.96 0.06
C GLU A 9 16.02 -22.93 -0.98
N ALA A 10 15.23 -21.92 -1.34
CA ALA A 10 15.61 -20.88 -2.31
C ALA A 10 16.33 -19.66 -1.71
N GLU A 11 16.39 -19.50 -0.38
CA GLU A 11 17.19 -18.43 0.27
C GLU A 11 18.67 -18.82 0.43
N GLU A 12 18.96 -20.12 0.62
CA GLU A 12 20.34 -20.60 0.85
C GLU A 12 21.20 -20.64 -0.43
N ALA A 13 20.58 -20.57 -1.62
CA ALA A 13 21.27 -20.58 -2.92
C ALA A 13 21.57 -19.18 -3.53
N ASP A 14 21.13 -18.09 -2.87
CA ASP A 14 20.78 -16.81 -3.53
C ASP A 14 21.94 -15.80 -3.74
N ALA A 15 23.18 -16.08 -3.29
CA ALA A 15 24.28 -15.10 -3.40
C ALA A 15 24.94 -15.02 -4.78
N ARG A 16 24.95 -16.11 -5.57
CA ARG A 16 25.61 -16.17 -6.89
C ARG A 16 24.67 -16.03 -8.09
N GLY A 17 23.38 -16.37 -7.92
CA GLY A 17 22.36 -16.22 -8.98
C GLY A 17 22.04 -14.75 -9.29
N TRP A 18 22.03 -13.90 -8.27
CA TRP A 18 21.68 -12.48 -8.38
C TRP A 18 22.56 -11.68 -9.36
N VAL A 19 23.86 -11.99 -9.43
CA VAL A 19 24.80 -11.31 -10.35
C VAL A 19 24.50 -11.68 -11.81
N ARG A 20 24.20 -12.95 -12.10
CA ARG A 20 23.93 -13.45 -13.46
C ARG A 20 22.61 -12.90 -14.01
N SER A 21 21.59 -12.80 -13.17
CA SER A 21 20.27 -12.28 -13.52
C SER A 21 20.28 -10.77 -13.80
N ARG A 22 21.13 -9.98 -13.11
CA ARG A 22 21.31 -8.54 -13.42
C ARG A 22 21.91 -8.31 -14.80
N THR A 23 22.88 -9.13 -15.21
CA THR A 23 23.52 -9.04 -16.53
C THR A 23 22.54 -9.37 -17.66
N LEU A 24 21.66 -10.36 -17.45
CA LEU A 24 20.62 -10.74 -18.41
C LEU A 24 19.51 -9.69 -18.56
N LEU A 25 19.05 -9.12 -17.44
CA LEU A 25 18.10 -8.00 -17.46
C LEU A 25 18.70 -6.77 -18.15
N ALA A 26 20.00 -6.53 -18.00
CA ALA A 26 20.71 -5.44 -18.67
C ALA A 26 20.99 -5.70 -20.16
N SER A 27 21.14 -6.96 -20.59
CA SER A 27 21.33 -7.35 -21.99
C SER A 27 20.03 -7.38 -22.81
N SER A 28 18.87 -7.45 -22.15
CA SER A 28 17.53 -7.45 -22.78
C SER A 28 17.06 -6.09 -23.33
N SER A 29 17.99 -5.26 -23.83
CA SER A 29 17.66 -4.01 -24.52
C SER A 29 16.61 -4.28 -25.60
N GLY A 30 15.57 -3.43 -25.62
CA GLY A 30 14.25 -3.72 -26.15
C GLY A 30 14.18 -4.40 -27.51
N LEU A 31 13.30 -5.39 -27.61
CA LEU A 31 12.66 -5.79 -28.87
C LEU A 31 11.63 -4.70 -29.26
N VAL A 32 12.12 -3.54 -29.69
CA VAL A 32 11.32 -2.59 -30.46
C VAL A 32 12.04 -2.39 -31.79
N ASP A 33 11.86 -3.38 -32.67
CA ASP A 33 11.92 -3.14 -34.10
C ASP A 33 10.66 -3.69 -34.74
N SER A 34 9.76 -2.78 -35.08
CA SER A 34 8.51 -3.08 -35.77
C SER A 34 8.83 -3.31 -37.25
N GLY A 35 9.45 -4.44 -37.59
CA GLY A 35 9.75 -4.74 -39.00
C GLY A 35 10.61 -5.97 -39.26
N SER A 36 11.40 -6.43 -38.30
CA SER A 36 12.30 -7.57 -38.49
C SER A 36 11.90 -8.72 -37.56
N ARG A 37 11.54 -9.86 -38.16
CA ARG A 37 11.29 -11.12 -37.46
C ARG A 37 12.62 -11.58 -36.84
N SER A 38 12.93 -11.12 -35.62
CA SER A 38 14.18 -11.46 -34.93
C SER A 38 14.27 -12.99 -34.77
N SER A 39 15.28 -13.60 -35.40
CA SER A 39 15.48 -15.06 -35.33
C SER A 39 15.91 -15.49 -33.92
N PRO A 40 15.55 -16.70 -33.46
CA PRO A 40 15.90 -17.21 -32.14
C PRO A 40 17.40 -17.11 -31.82
N GLU A 41 18.25 -17.30 -32.84
CA GLU A 41 19.72 -17.24 -32.73
C GLU A 41 20.24 -15.88 -32.26
N SER A 42 19.57 -14.78 -32.63
CA SER A 42 19.97 -13.43 -32.22
C SER A 42 19.68 -13.13 -30.74
N LEU A 43 18.66 -13.79 -30.18
CA LEU A 43 18.34 -13.75 -28.75
C LEU A 43 19.36 -14.56 -27.93
N TYR A 44 19.72 -15.76 -28.40
CA TYR A 44 20.72 -16.60 -27.72
C TYR A 44 22.10 -15.94 -27.66
N ALA A 45 22.56 -15.32 -28.76
CA ALA A 45 23.86 -14.67 -28.83
C ALA A 45 24.00 -13.42 -27.93
N ARG A 46 22.91 -12.75 -27.57
CA ARG A 46 22.92 -11.61 -26.62
C ARG A 46 22.83 -12.04 -25.16
N ILE A 47 22.29 -13.22 -24.90
CA ILE A 47 22.12 -13.79 -23.56
C ILE A 47 23.43 -14.44 -23.07
N CYS A 48 24.26 -14.94 -23.99
CA CYS A 48 25.49 -15.67 -23.67
C CYS A 48 26.69 -15.15 -24.50
N PRO A 49 27.53 -14.26 -23.94
CA PRO A 49 28.71 -13.76 -24.64
C PRO A 49 29.86 -14.78 -24.71
N GLU A 50 29.85 -15.85 -23.89
CA GLU A 50 30.89 -16.89 -23.89
C GLU A 50 30.33 -18.27 -24.31
N PRO A 51 31.05 -19.00 -25.20
CA PRO A 51 30.56 -20.23 -25.82
C PRO A 51 30.39 -21.44 -24.87
N ASP A 52 31.18 -21.53 -23.79
CA ASP A 52 31.20 -22.71 -22.91
C ASP A 52 30.00 -22.78 -21.96
N ASP A 53 29.47 -21.64 -21.53
CA ASP A 53 28.25 -21.54 -20.72
C ASP A 53 27.00 -21.92 -21.54
N CYS A 54 27.07 -21.76 -22.86
CA CYS A 54 25.98 -21.94 -23.81
C CYS A 54 25.77 -23.42 -24.21
N LEU A 55 26.80 -24.27 -24.08
CA LEU A 55 26.69 -25.71 -24.33
C LEU A 55 25.72 -26.40 -23.35
N SER A 56 25.56 -25.86 -22.14
CA SER A 56 24.58 -26.35 -21.17
C SER A 56 23.12 -26.03 -21.55
N LEU A 57 22.89 -24.98 -22.35
CA LEU A 57 21.57 -24.62 -22.88
C LEU A 57 21.17 -25.45 -24.12
N MET A 58 22.14 -26.01 -24.85
CA MET A 58 21.92 -26.86 -26.02
C MET A 58 21.93 -28.37 -25.70
N GLY A 59 22.54 -28.79 -24.59
CA GLY A 59 22.73 -30.20 -24.23
C GLY A 59 21.51 -30.92 -23.63
N GLY A 60 20.31 -30.33 -23.66
CA GLY A 60 19.10 -30.97 -23.16
C GLY A 60 18.98 -31.06 -21.62
N THR A 61 19.87 -30.41 -20.86
CA THR A 61 19.84 -30.41 -19.38
C THR A 61 18.96 -29.31 -18.78
N GLY A 62 18.32 -28.48 -19.62
CA GLY A 62 17.38 -27.42 -19.20
C GLY A 62 18.06 -26.17 -18.65
N LEU A 63 17.27 -25.10 -18.46
CA LEU A 63 17.74 -23.84 -17.86
C LEU A 63 18.33 -24.07 -16.46
N THR A 64 19.63 -23.84 -16.26
CA THR A 64 20.31 -23.98 -14.95
C THR A 64 19.94 -22.89 -13.93
N PHE A 65 19.05 -21.97 -14.29
CA PHE A 65 18.56 -20.89 -13.44
C PHE A 65 17.64 -21.39 -12.31
N SER A 66 17.67 -20.71 -11.16
CA SER A 66 16.72 -20.97 -10.07
C SER A 66 15.28 -20.63 -10.50
N ARG A 67 14.27 -21.16 -9.81
CA ARG A 67 12.86 -20.79 -10.06
C ARG A 67 12.65 -19.28 -9.97
N LYS A 68 13.28 -18.62 -8.99
CA LYS A 68 13.21 -17.16 -8.79
C LYS A 68 13.75 -16.42 -10.03
N ASP A 69 14.90 -16.84 -10.54
CA ASP A 69 15.53 -16.22 -11.72
C ASP A 69 14.68 -16.41 -12.99
N ARG A 70 14.14 -17.62 -13.19
CA ARG A 70 13.24 -17.90 -14.31
C ARG A 70 11.98 -17.04 -14.24
N THR A 71 11.41 -16.89 -13.05
CA THR A 71 10.24 -16.02 -12.79
C THR A 71 10.57 -14.55 -13.06
N LEU A 72 11.72 -14.08 -12.59
CA LEU A 72 12.17 -12.71 -12.81
C LEU A 72 12.33 -12.41 -14.31
N MET A 73 12.85 -13.36 -15.08
CA MET A 73 12.99 -13.24 -16.52
C MET A 73 11.63 -13.24 -17.23
N ALA A 74 10.71 -14.13 -16.86
CA ALA A 74 9.33 -14.11 -17.36
C ALA A 74 8.61 -12.79 -17.05
N LEU A 75 8.77 -12.24 -15.84
CA LEU A 75 8.23 -10.93 -15.48
C LEU A 75 8.84 -9.78 -16.30
N SER A 76 10.14 -9.87 -16.62
CA SER A 76 10.76 -8.91 -17.53
C SER A 76 10.07 -8.89 -18.89
N PHE A 77 9.85 -10.06 -19.50
CA PHE A 77 9.12 -10.17 -20.77
C PHE A 77 7.65 -9.72 -20.66
N ALA A 78 7.02 -9.89 -19.50
CA ALA A 78 5.67 -9.38 -19.26
C ALA A 78 5.58 -7.85 -19.25
N LEU A 79 6.64 -7.18 -18.77
CA LEU A 79 6.69 -5.72 -18.69
C LEU A 79 7.19 -5.05 -19.97
N ASP A 80 7.85 -5.79 -20.88
CA ASP A 80 8.36 -5.26 -22.16
C ASP A 80 7.27 -4.53 -22.97
N THR A 81 6.05 -5.06 -22.98
CA THR A 81 4.91 -4.43 -23.68
C THR A 81 4.45 -3.11 -23.05
N VAL A 82 4.81 -2.86 -21.79
CA VAL A 82 4.42 -1.66 -21.02
C VAL A 82 5.47 -0.55 -21.15
N TRP A 83 6.74 -0.92 -21.35
CA TRP A 83 7.86 0.03 -21.46
C TRP A 83 7.81 0.92 -22.69
N GLY A 84 7.18 0.49 -23.79
CA GLY A 84 7.02 1.29 -25.02
C GLY A 84 6.34 2.64 -24.80
N SER A 85 5.58 2.80 -23.71
CA SER A 85 4.91 4.06 -23.34
C SER A 85 5.71 4.95 -22.37
N VAL A 86 6.80 4.45 -21.77
CA VAL A 86 7.55 5.11 -20.68
C VAL A 86 8.95 5.56 -21.13
N GLU A 87 9.49 4.94 -22.18
CA GLU A 87 10.82 5.23 -22.73
C GLU A 87 11.03 6.69 -23.16
N ALA A 88 9.99 7.34 -23.69
CA ALA A 88 10.08 8.72 -24.19
C ALA A 88 10.37 9.77 -23.11
N GLU A 89 9.95 9.51 -21.86
CA GLU A 89 10.04 10.46 -20.75
C GLU A 89 11.15 10.11 -19.74
N VAL A 90 11.41 8.81 -19.52
CA VAL A 90 12.31 8.36 -18.44
C VAL A 90 13.77 8.17 -18.91
N GLY A 91 14.00 8.06 -20.22
CA GLY A 91 15.34 7.90 -20.81
C GLY A 91 16.33 9.04 -20.51
N LYS A 92 15.86 10.17 -19.97
CA LYS A 92 16.70 11.34 -19.62
C LYS A 92 17.22 11.34 -18.18
N MET A 93 16.69 10.49 -17.29
CA MET A 93 16.98 10.61 -15.85
C MET A 93 17.69 9.41 -15.22
N LEU A 94 17.61 8.21 -15.83
CA LEU A 94 18.18 6.98 -15.27
C LEU A 94 18.70 6.06 -16.39
N ASN A 95 19.65 5.18 -16.06
CA ASN A 95 20.05 4.09 -16.96
C ASN A 95 18.83 3.17 -17.21
N PRO A 96 18.34 3.03 -18.46
CA PRO A 96 17.12 2.28 -18.77
C PRO A 96 17.18 0.83 -18.31
N ALA A 97 18.34 0.18 -18.47
CA ALA A 97 18.56 -1.20 -18.03
C ALA A 97 18.49 -1.34 -16.51
N ALA A 98 19.06 -0.39 -15.77
CA ALA A 98 19.03 -0.38 -14.31
C ALA A 98 17.61 -0.15 -13.77
N LEU A 99 16.85 0.73 -14.42
CA LEU A 99 15.46 1.00 -14.07
C LEU A 99 14.57 -0.22 -14.35
N LYS A 100 14.71 -0.85 -15.52
CA LYS A 100 13.98 -2.07 -15.87
C LYS A 100 14.23 -3.17 -14.85
N ALA A 101 15.50 -3.41 -14.50
CA ALA A 101 15.87 -4.40 -13.49
C ALA A 101 15.33 -4.07 -12.09
N MET A 102 15.33 -2.78 -11.71
CA MET A 102 14.78 -2.33 -10.43
C MET A 102 13.27 -2.57 -10.37
N VAL A 103 12.53 -2.22 -11.43
CA VAL A 103 11.08 -2.39 -11.50
C VAL A 103 10.69 -3.85 -11.56
N THR A 104 11.36 -4.69 -12.35
CA THR A 104 11.07 -6.14 -12.41
C THR A 104 11.29 -6.80 -11.05
N SER A 105 12.36 -6.40 -10.34
CA SER A 105 12.65 -6.87 -8.98
C SER A 105 11.59 -6.40 -7.97
N ALA A 106 11.17 -5.13 -8.06
CA ALA A 106 10.09 -4.59 -7.22
C ALA A 106 8.76 -5.31 -7.50
N ALA A 107 8.43 -5.56 -8.77
CA ALA A 107 7.25 -6.30 -9.18
C ALA A 107 7.25 -7.71 -8.59
N LEU A 108 8.36 -8.43 -8.73
CA LEU A 108 8.51 -9.78 -8.19
C LEU A 108 8.34 -9.78 -6.67
N SER A 109 9.01 -8.88 -5.96
CA SER A 109 8.92 -8.76 -4.50
C SER A 109 7.47 -8.54 -4.05
N VAL A 110 6.76 -7.63 -4.71
CA VAL A 110 5.37 -7.28 -4.38
C VAL A 110 4.44 -8.46 -4.67
N LEU A 111 4.53 -9.06 -5.85
CA LEU A 111 3.68 -10.19 -6.25
C LEU A 111 3.91 -11.43 -5.37
N LEU A 112 5.15 -11.69 -4.95
CA LEU A 112 5.44 -12.73 -3.96
C LEU A 112 4.77 -12.42 -2.62
N THR A 113 4.88 -11.19 -2.12
CA THR A 113 4.23 -10.81 -0.86
C THR A 113 2.70 -10.83 -0.94
N MET A 114 2.10 -10.60 -2.11
CA MET A 114 0.65 -10.64 -2.30
C MET A 114 0.08 -12.06 -2.38
N THR A 115 0.89 -13.04 -2.76
CA THR A 115 0.44 -14.42 -3.02
C THR A 115 0.72 -15.39 -1.88
N LEU A 116 1.56 -14.99 -0.91
CA LEU A 116 1.79 -15.77 0.30
C LEU A 116 0.66 -15.53 1.33
N PRO A 117 0.09 -16.60 1.93
CA PRO A 117 -1.07 -16.51 2.83
C PRO A 117 -0.78 -15.94 4.22
N GLU A 118 0.46 -15.53 4.52
CA GLU A 118 0.72 -14.75 5.73
C GLU A 118 0.25 -13.30 5.53
N PRO A 119 -0.28 -12.62 6.57
CA PRO A 119 -0.67 -11.21 6.44
C PRO A 119 0.53 -10.46 5.89
N VAL A 120 0.33 -9.70 4.81
CA VAL A 120 1.37 -8.94 4.11
C VAL A 120 2.04 -7.99 5.12
N THR A 121 3.04 -8.44 5.86
CA THR A 121 3.58 -7.77 7.05
C THR A 121 4.59 -6.69 6.70
N LYS A 122 4.89 -6.51 5.41
CA LYS A 122 5.74 -5.42 4.93
C LYS A 122 4.85 -4.23 4.55
N LEU A 123 4.87 -3.18 5.38
CA LEU A 123 4.11 -1.93 5.19
C LEU A 123 4.16 -1.36 3.76
N ILE A 124 5.26 -1.55 3.04
CA ILE A 124 5.42 -1.13 1.64
C ILE A 124 4.50 -1.94 0.71
N ALA A 125 4.43 -3.26 0.91
CA ALA A 125 3.55 -4.14 0.14
C ALA A 125 2.08 -3.88 0.47
N VAL A 126 1.73 -3.54 1.71
CA VAL A 126 0.37 -3.10 2.07
C VAL A 126 -0.01 -1.80 1.38
N ALA A 127 0.85 -0.77 1.47
CA ALA A 127 0.60 0.53 0.85
C ALA A 127 0.47 0.44 -0.68
N LEU A 128 1.31 -0.37 -1.32
CA LEU A 128 1.26 -0.59 -2.76
C LEU A 128 0.05 -1.42 -3.17
N THR A 129 -0.29 -2.47 -2.43
CA THR A 129 -1.51 -3.26 -2.68
C THR A 129 -2.76 -2.41 -2.54
N ALA A 130 -2.81 -1.56 -1.51
CA ALA A 130 -3.89 -0.59 -1.32
C ALA A 130 -3.98 0.40 -2.50
N ALA A 131 -2.84 0.90 -2.98
CA ALA A 131 -2.80 1.75 -4.16
C ALA A 131 -3.28 0.99 -5.41
N MET A 132 -2.83 -0.23 -5.64
CA MET A 132 -3.30 -1.05 -6.76
C MET A 132 -4.81 -1.25 -6.70
N VAL A 133 -5.38 -1.63 -5.55
CA VAL A 133 -6.82 -1.78 -5.37
C VAL A 133 -7.56 -0.46 -5.64
N ALA A 134 -7.05 0.65 -5.11
CA ALA A 134 -7.66 1.96 -5.29
C ALA A 134 -7.61 2.46 -6.74
N TYR A 135 -6.51 2.24 -7.47
CA TYR A 135 -6.35 2.71 -8.85
C TYR A 135 -6.97 1.76 -9.90
N LEU A 136 -6.99 0.46 -9.63
CA LEU A 136 -7.33 -0.58 -10.59
C LEU A 136 -8.67 -1.26 -10.28
N GLY A 137 -9.05 -1.34 -9.01
CA GLY A 137 -10.18 -2.12 -8.51
C GLY A 137 -9.75 -3.48 -7.93
N VAL A 138 -10.63 -4.09 -7.13
CA VAL A 138 -10.34 -5.36 -6.44
C VAL A 138 -10.17 -6.53 -7.44
N VAL A 139 -11.06 -6.61 -8.44
CA VAL A 139 -11.07 -7.74 -9.40
C VAL A 139 -9.81 -7.79 -10.26
N PRO A 140 -9.35 -6.69 -10.89
CA PRO A 140 -8.10 -6.73 -11.66
C PRO A 140 -6.88 -7.11 -10.81
N VAL A 141 -6.80 -6.63 -9.58
CA VAL A 141 -5.69 -6.95 -8.67
C VAL A 141 -5.70 -8.43 -8.29
N TRP A 142 -6.89 -8.99 -8.02
CA TRP A 142 -7.04 -10.43 -7.79
C TRP A 142 -6.60 -11.25 -9.00
N GLN A 143 -7.01 -10.87 -10.21
CA GLN A 143 -6.62 -11.54 -11.45
C GLN A 143 -5.09 -11.50 -11.67
N MET A 144 -4.44 -10.39 -11.34
CA MET A 144 -2.97 -10.29 -11.38
C MET A 144 -2.32 -11.25 -10.38
N GLY A 145 -2.85 -11.36 -9.16
CA GLY A 145 -2.36 -12.32 -8.16
C GLY A 145 -2.45 -13.76 -8.67
N GLN A 146 -3.60 -14.16 -9.21
CA GLN A 146 -3.80 -15.50 -9.78
C GLN A 146 -2.91 -15.75 -11.01
N GLY A 147 -2.81 -14.76 -11.90
CA GLY A 147 -1.91 -14.82 -13.05
C GLY A 147 -0.45 -14.97 -12.64
N PHE A 148 -0.04 -14.36 -11.53
CA PHE A 148 1.31 -14.50 -11.02
C PHE A 148 1.58 -15.88 -10.42
N VAL A 149 0.61 -16.48 -9.71
CA VAL A 149 0.74 -17.87 -9.24
C VAL A 149 0.97 -18.80 -10.42
N GLN A 150 0.21 -18.64 -11.51
CA GLN A 150 0.41 -19.42 -12.73
C GLN A 150 1.79 -19.17 -13.36
N LEU A 151 2.22 -17.90 -13.46
CA LEU A 151 3.54 -17.55 -13.98
C LEU A 151 4.66 -18.18 -13.12
N TRP A 152 4.53 -18.15 -11.80
CA TRP A 152 5.50 -18.72 -10.85
C TRP A 152 5.62 -20.25 -10.98
N GLU A 153 4.49 -20.92 -11.20
CA GLU A 153 4.46 -22.36 -11.44
C GLU A 153 5.07 -22.75 -12.78
N ASP A 154 4.63 -22.09 -13.85
CA ASP A 154 5.08 -22.36 -15.22
C ASP A 154 6.57 -22.03 -15.39
N ALA A 155 7.01 -20.88 -14.89
CA ALA A 155 8.42 -20.47 -14.98
C ALA A 155 9.34 -21.43 -14.22
N GLY A 156 8.86 -22.04 -13.14
CA GLY A 156 9.60 -23.07 -12.41
C GLY A 156 9.78 -24.39 -13.17
N LYS A 157 8.92 -24.67 -14.15
CA LYS A 157 8.96 -25.87 -15.01
C LYS A 157 9.63 -25.61 -16.35
N ALA A 158 9.75 -24.34 -16.76
CA ALA A 158 10.32 -23.96 -18.05
C ALA A 158 11.76 -24.45 -18.21
N MET A 159 12.05 -24.99 -19.39
CA MET A 159 13.35 -25.54 -19.78
C MET A 159 14.06 -24.69 -20.83
N SER A 160 13.41 -23.65 -21.37
CA SER A 160 14.00 -22.74 -22.36
C SER A 160 13.62 -21.27 -22.16
N VAL A 161 14.43 -20.37 -22.70
CA VAL A 161 14.15 -18.91 -22.67
C VAL A 161 12.89 -18.58 -23.48
N ILE A 162 12.65 -19.29 -24.59
CA ILE A 162 11.47 -19.09 -25.44
C ILE A 162 10.18 -19.41 -24.67
N GLU A 163 10.18 -20.48 -23.86
CA GLU A 163 9.06 -20.79 -22.97
C GLU A 163 8.84 -19.69 -21.94
N LEU A 164 9.91 -19.16 -21.33
CA LEU A 164 9.81 -18.06 -20.37
C LEU A 164 9.29 -16.77 -21.00
N GLN A 165 9.63 -16.52 -22.27
CA GLN A 165 9.08 -15.41 -23.03
C GLN A 165 7.57 -15.57 -23.27
N ASP A 166 7.11 -16.76 -23.68
CA ASP A 166 5.67 -17.01 -23.85
C ASP A 166 4.91 -16.91 -22.52
N ILE A 167 5.45 -17.50 -21.45
CA ILE A 167 4.92 -17.38 -20.08
C ILE A 167 4.81 -15.91 -19.67
N GLY A 168 5.86 -15.12 -19.91
CA GLY A 168 5.87 -13.69 -19.64
C GLY A 168 4.80 -12.93 -20.43
N HIS A 169 4.69 -13.17 -21.73
CA HIS A 169 3.68 -12.53 -22.57
C HIS A 169 2.24 -12.94 -22.19
N ARG A 170 2.02 -14.18 -21.75
CA ARG A 170 0.72 -14.61 -21.16
C ARG A 170 0.37 -13.76 -19.95
N PHE A 171 1.31 -13.55 -19.03
CA PHE A 171 1.09 -12.70 -17.87
C PHE A 171 0.95 -11.21 -18.24
N GLY A 172 1.69 -10.72 -19.23
CA GLY A 172 1.52 -9.37 -19.77
C GLY A 172 0.10 -9.09 -20.29
N ARG A 173 -0.56 -10.11 -20.87
CA ARG A 173 -1.99 -10.01 -21.25
C ARG A 173 -2.93 -9.88 -20.04
N VAL A 174 -2.58 -10.46 -18.89
CA VAL A 174 -3.32 -10.29 -17.62
C VAL A 174 -3.17 -8.85 -17.09
N LEU A 175 -1.98 -8.25 -17.25
CA LEU A 175 -1.78 -6.83 -16.91
C LEU A 175 -2.62 -5.91 -17.80
N GLY A 176 -2.74 -6.24 -19.09
CA GLY A 176 -3.62 -5.56 -20.05
C GLY A 176 -3.44 -4.03 -20.06
N THR A 177 -4.56 -3.31 -20.14
CA THR A 177 -4.58 -1.82 -20.12
C THR A 177 -4.15 -1.23 -18.78
N ASN A 178 -4.14 -2.03 -17.70
CA ASN A 178 -3.71 -1.61 -16.38
C ASN A 178 -2.18 -1.64 -16.22
N GLY A 179 -1.44 -2.23 -17.16
CA GLY A 179 0.01 -2.39 -17.07
C GLY A 179 0.76 -1.08 -16.84
N SER A 180 0.38 0.02 -17.51
CA SER A 180 1.03 1.34 -17.34
C SER A 180 0.83 1.93 -15.95
N ARG A 181 -0.38 1.77 -15.38
CA ARG A 181 -0.68 2.21 -14.00
C ARG A 181 0.11 1.39 -12.99
N VAL A 182 0.19 0.08 -13.18
CA VAL A 182 1.02 -0.81 -12.36
C VAL A 182 2.49 -0.39 -12.42
N LEU A 183 3.01 -0.09 -13.62
CA LEU A 183 4.38 0.37 -13.80
C LEU A 183 4.66 1.69 -13.06
N VAL A 184 3.79 2.70 -13.19
CA VAL A 184 3.93 3.97 -12.46
C VAL A 184 3.90 3.77 -10.95
N LEU A 185 3.00 2.93 -10.44
CA LEU A 185 2.91 2.61 -9.01
C LEU A 185 4.18 1.89 -8.51
N LEU A 186 4.70 0.93 -9.30
CA LEU A 186 5.94 0.22 -8.99
C LEU A 186 7.16 1.14 -9.00
N VAL A 187 7.29 2.02 -9.99
CA VAL A 187 8.36 3.03 -10.04
C VAL A 187 8.29 3.95 -8.83
N THR A 188 7.09 4.41 -8.46
CA THR A 188 6.89 5.29 -7.29
C THR A 188 7.28 4.59 -6.00
N ALA A 189 6.96 3.30 -5.86
CA ALA A 189 7.36 2.50 -4.70
C ALA A 189 8.87 2.22 -4.69
N ALA A 190 9.48 1.94 -5.85
CA ALA A 190 10.89 1.61 -5.99
C ALA A 190 11.82 2.81 -5.71
N LEU A 191 11.42 4.03 -6.07
CA LEU A 191 12.24 5.23 -5.94
C LEU A 191 12.38 5.78 -4.51
N GLY A 192 11.66 5.24 -3.51
CA GLY A 192 11.90 5.66 -2.13
C GLY A 192 11.04 4.99 -1.05
N GLY A 193 10.55 3.78 -1.30
CA GLY A 193 9.89 2.94 -0.29
C GLY A 193 8.69 3.61 0.40
N LYS A 194 8.56 3.41 1.71
CA LYS A 194 7.41 3.92 2.50
C LYS A 194 7.29 5.44 2.45
N SER A 195 8.40 6.18 2.53
CA SER A 195 8.38 7.65 2.55
C SER A 195 8.01 8.22 1.18
N ALA A 196 8.47 7.62 0.08
CA ALA A 196 8.07 8.02 -1.27
C ALA A 196 6.59 7.74 -1.53
N MET A 197 6.07 6.58 -1.13
CA MET A 197 4.64 6.29 -1.30
C MET A 197 3.76 7.27 -0.52
N ALA A 198 4.15 7.63 0.71
CA ALA A 198 3.42 8.62 1.50
C ALA A 198 3.51 10.05 0.93
N ALA A 199 4.66 10.45 0.38
CA ALA A 199 4.90 11.81 -0.11
C ALA A 199 4.46 12.02 -1.57
N GLN A 200 4.73 11.05 -2.44
CA GLN A 200 4.48 11.11 -3.89
C GLN A 200 3.17 10.45 -4.30
N GLY A 201 2.67 9.47 -3.55
CA GLY A 201 1.40 8.81 -3.85
C GLY A 201 0.23 9.79 -4.05
N PRO A 202 0.04 10.80 -3.18
CA PRO A 202 -0.98 11.84 -3.37
C PRO A 202 -0.78 12.75 -4.58
N ARG A 203 0.42 12.78 -5.17
CA ARG A 203 0.76 13.60 -6.35
C ARG A 203 0.56 12.83 -7.67
N LEU A 204 0.25 11.54 -7.60
CA LEU A 204 0.04 10.73 -8.79
C LEU A 204 -1.25 11.16 -9.52
N PRO A 205 -1.25 11.14 -10.86
CA PRO A 205 -2.43 11.45 -11.65
C PRO A 205 -3.61 10.54 -11.28
N GLY A 206 -4.78 11.12 -11.03
CA GLY A 206 -5.98 10.36 -10.68
C GLY A 206 -6.08 9.93 -9.22
N PHE A 207 -5.20 10.41 -8.32
CA PHE A 207 -5.23 10.07 -6.89
C PHE A 207 -6.59 10.31 -6.25
N THR A 208 -7.25 11.44 -6.54
CA THR A 208 -8.59 11.74 -6.00
C THR A 208 -9.62 10.67 -6.39
N GLN A 209 -9.61 10.25 -7.65
CA GLN A 209 -10.51 9.21 -8.16
C GLN A 209 -10.20 7.85 -7.52
N ALA A 210 -8.90 7.52 -7.40
CA ALA A 210 -8.46 6.31 -6.73
C ALA A 210 -8.84 6.31 -5.24
N ALA A 211 -8.71 7.44 -4.55
CA ALA A 211 -9.10 7.58 -3.15
C ALA A 211 -10.61 7.38 -2.94
N LEU A 212 -11.44 7.94 -3.83
CA LEU A 212 -12.89 7.73 -3.82
C LEU A 212 -13.23 6.25 -4.07
N ARG A 213 -12.61 5.62 -5.07
CA ARG A 213 -12.78 4.19 -5.33
C ARG A 213 -12.35 3.34 -4.14
N GLY A 214 -11.16 3.57 -3.59
CA GLY A 214 -10.64 2.81 -2.46
C GLY A 214 -11.56 2.90 -1.24
N GLN A 215 -12.16 4.07 -1.01
CA GLN A 215 -13.16 4.22 0.04
C GLN A 215 -14.46 3.46 -0.28
N ALA A 216 -14.97 3.57 -1.51
CA ALA A 216 -16.27 3.02 -1.90
C ALA A 216 -16.27 1.50 -2.14
N GLU A 217 -15.25 0.98 -2.84
CA GLU A 217 -15.16 -0.44 -3.23
C GLU A 217 -14.39 -1.28 -2.20
N ALA A 218 -13.51 -0.66 -1.43
CA ALA A 218 -12.56 -1.37 -0.57
C ALA A 218 -12.57 -0.94 0.90
N GLY A 219 -13.38 0.06 1.27
CA GLY A 219 -13.63 0.43 2.66
C GLY A 219 -12.43 1.04 3.40
N PHE A 220 -11.40 1.50 2.69
CA PHE A 220 -10.25 2.16 3.31
C PHE A 220 -9.92 3.51 2.67
N PRO A 221 -9.48 4.50 3.47
CA PRO A 221 -8.99 5.74 2.93
C PRO A 221 -7.58 5.52 2.39
N LEU A 222 -7.41 5.66 1.07
CA LEU A 222 -6.14 5.42 0.38
C LEU A 222 -4.95 6.15 1.05
N ARG A 223 -5.15 7.38 1.51
CA ARG A 223 -4.10 8.15 2.20
C ARG A 223 -3.64 7.49 3.51
N ALA A 224 -4.56 6.92 4.29
CA ALA A 224 -4.20 6.19 5.49
C ALA A 224 -3.37 4.95 5.14
N ALA A 225 -3.74 4.23 4.08
CA ALA A 225 -2.98 3.09 3.60
C ALA A 225 -1.52 3.47 3.24
N LEU A 226 -1.33 4.59 2.54
CA LEU A 226 0.00 5.10 2.17
C LEU A 226 0.85 5.53 3.38
N THR A 227 0.23 5.95 4.48
CA THR A 227 0.93 6.38 5.70
C THR A 227 1.08 5.29 6.76
N GLY A 228 0.60 4.07 6.50
CA GLY A 228 0.67 2.92 7.43
C GLY A 228 -0.51 2.80 8.40
N GLY A 229 -1.64 3.41 8.08
CA GLY A 229 -2.92 3.23 8.78
C GLY A 229 -3.68 1.96 8.38
N VAL A 230 -3.29 1.31 7.27
CA VAL A 230 -3.69 -0.06 6.94
C VAL A 230 -2.54 -0.97 7.33
N THR A 231 -2.82 -1.99 8.15
CA THR A 231 -1.82 -2.91 8.70
C THR A 231 -1.76 -4.22 7.93
N SER A 232 -2.85 -4.64 7.30
CA SER A 232 -2.86 -5.76 6.36
C SER A 232 -3.96 -5.62 5.32
N ILE A 233 -3.71 -6.21 4.14
CA ILE A 233 -4.71 -6.43 3.10
C ILE A 233 -4.56 -7.88 2.67
N SER A 234 -5.67 -8.61 2.58
CA SER A 234 -5.71 -9.93 1.96
C SER A 234 -6.93 -10.08 1.09
N MET A 235 -6.80 -10.87 0.03
CA MET A 235 -7.89 -11.21 -0.87
C MET A 235 -7.95 -12.73 -0.90
N PRO A 236 -8.85 -13.39 -0.15
CA PRO A 236 -8.92 -14.85 -0.16
C PRO A 236 -9.65 -15.40 -1.40
N ALA A 237 -10.50 -14.59 -2.03
CA ALA A 237 -11.31 -14.96 -3.18
C ALA A 237 -11.60 -13.74 -4.06
N ALA A 238 -12.04 -14.01 -5.29
CA ALA A 238 -12.44 -12.95 -6.23
C ALA A 238 -13.52 -12.05 -5.61
N GLY A 239 -13.27 -10.75 -5.58
CA GLY A 239 -14.20 -9.76 -5.04
C GLY A 239 -14.28 -9.70 -3.51
N VAL A 240 -13.53 -10.54 -2.78
CA VAL A 240 -13.44 -10.48 -1.32
C VAL A 240 -12.14 -9.79 -0.93
N LEU A 241 -12.24 -8.67 -0.22
CA LEU A 241 -11.11 -7.92 0.30
C LEU A 241 -11.22 -7.81 1.82
N ASN A 242 -10.24 -8.37 2.53
CA ASN A 242 -10.08 -8.22 3.96
C ASN A 242 -9.03 -7.15 4.23
N VAL A 243 -9.38 -6.16 5.04
CA VAL A 243 -8.50 -5.03 5.38
C VAL A 243 -8.39 -4.94 6.89
N ALA A 244 -7.18 -5.10 7.43
CA ALA A 244 -6.92 -4.75 8.81
C ALA A 244 -6.42 -3.31 8.89
N LEU A 245 -7.05 -2.55 9.77
CA LEU A 245 -6.76 -1.14 10.00
C LEU A 245 -6.03 -0.98 11.33
N ALA A 246 -5.13 0.00 11.40
CA ALA A 246 -4.61 0.46 12.67
C ALA A 246 -5.78 0.98 13.53
N PRO A 247 -5.72 0.85 14.87
CA PRO A 247 -6.82 1.25 15.75
C PRO A 247 -7.34 2.68 15.48
N GLY A 248 -6.44 3.64 15.23
CA GLY A 248 -6.82 5.01 14.90
C GLY A 248 -7.50 5.18 13.52
N ALA A 249 -7.14 4.35 12.53
CA ALA A 249 -7.78 4.37 11.21
C ALA A 249 -9.15 3.67 11.23
N ALA A 250 -9.29 2.59 12.00
CA ALA A 250 -10.56 1.90 12.22
C ALA A 250 -11.58 2.82 12.90
N ALA A 251 -11.16 3.51 13.96
CA ALA A 251 -11.98 4.48 14.66
C ALA A 251 -12.39 5.65 13.74
N ALA A 252 -11.46 6.21 12.96
CA ALA A 252 -11.79 7.26 11.99
C ALA A 252 -12.81 6.78 10.95
N LEU A 253 -12.66 5.58 10.40
CA LEU A 253 -13.63 5.02 9.44
C LEU A 253 -15.02 4.80 10.05
N ALA A 254 -15.09 4.29 11.27
CA ALA A 254 -16.36 4.14 11.99
C ALA A 254 -17.08 5.49 12.20
N MET A 255 -16.31 6.57 12.40
CA MET A 255 -16.84 7.92 12.58
C MET A 255 -17.33 8.56 11.26
N TYR A 256 -16.70 8.25 10.12
CA TYR A 256 -17.01 8.85 8.82
C TYR A 256 -18.06 8.11 7.99
N SER A 257 -18.18 6.78 8.12
CA SER A 257 -18.97 5.96 7.20
C SER A 257 -20.48 6.04 7.40
N ASP A 258 -20.96 6.28 8.64
CA ASP A 258 -22.39 6.16 8.96
C ASP A 258 -22.99 7.44 9.59
N ASN A 259 -22.22 8.51 9.76
CA ASN A 259 -22.55 9.62 10.67
C ASN A 259 -22.96 9.11 12.08
N ARG A 260 -22.58 7.87 12.41
CA ARG A 260 -22.86 7.19 13.66
C ARG A 260 -21.82 7.64 14.66
N ILE A 261 -22.33 8.17 15.75
CA ILE A 261 -21.53 8.60 16.88
C ILE A 261 -21.10 7.34 17.63
N PRO A 262 -19.80 7.01 17.71
CA PRO A 262 -19.34 5.81 18.40
C PRO A 262 -19.74 5.87 19.87
N GLY A 263 -20.16 4.72 20.42
CA GLY A 263 -20.34 4.57 21.85
C GLY A 263 -21.45 3.64 22.29
N ASP A 264 -21.96 3.87 23.50
CA ASP A 264 -22.97 3.03 24.13
C ASP A 264 -24.26 2.98 23.28
N ALA A 265 -25.04 1.89 23.36
CA ALA A 265 -26.27 1.73 22.57
C ALA A 265 -27.31 2.85 22.86
N GLU A 266 -27.29 3.39 24.07
CA GLU A 266 -28.16 4.44 24.57
C GLU A 266 -27.35 5.50 25.34
N GLY A 267 -27.91 6.71 25.48
CA GLY A 267 -27.28 7.82 26.23
C GLY A 267 -27.08 9.08 25.38
N PRO A 268 -26.79 10.23 26.02
CA PRO A 268 -26.54 11.48 25.32
C PRO A 268 -25.23 11.46 24.52
N VAL A 269 -25.18 12.33 23.51
CA VAL A 269 -23.97 12.59 22.72
C VAL A 269 -23.12 13.61 23.46
N HIS A 270 -21.91 13.21 23.79
CA HIS A 270 -20.89 14.02 24.40
C HIS A 270 -19.90 14.54 23.34
N HIS A 271 -19.50 15.81 23.47
CA HIS A 271 -18.43 16.39 22.66
C HIS A 271 -17.11 16.25 23.42
N ILE A 272 -16.15 15.53 22.83
CA ILE A 272 -14.82 15.31 23.41
C ILE A 272 -14.16 16.65 23.73
N CYS A 273 -14.05 17.54 22.74
CA CYS A 273 -13.67 18.95 22.91
C CYS A 273 -14.94 19.83 22.86
N THR A 274 -15.16 20.65 23.88
CA THR A 274 -16.46 21.34 24.07
C THR A 274 -16.68 22.52 23.12
N ASN A 275 -17.90 22.62 22.59
CA ASN A 275 -18.40 23.79 21.85
C ASN A 275 -19.22 24.76 22.74
N LYS A 276 -19.39 24.48 24.04
CA LYS A 276 -20.32 25.21 24.94
C LYS A 276 -19.66 26.09 26.00
N ASN A 277 -18.35 26.32 25.93
CA ASN A 277 -17.61 27.08 26.93
C ASN A 277 -16.76 28.19 26.26
N ARG A 278 -17.43 29.21 25.72
CA ARG A 278 -16.78 30.35 25.04
C ARG A 278 -16.30 31.47 25.96
N VAL A 279 -16.92 31.65 27.13
CA VAL A 279 -16.73 32.84 27.98
C VAL A 279 -16.28 32.50 29.40
N SER A 280 -16.88 31.48 30.03
CA SER A 280 -16.70 31.23 31.47
C SER A 280 -15.37 30.54 31.79
N ALA A 281 -14.64 31.08 32.77
CA ALA A 281 -13.42 30.50 33.33
C ALA A 281 -13.68 29.64 34.60
N VAL A 282 -14.94 29.47 35.02
CA VAL A 282 -15.30 28.79 36.30
C VAL A 282 -14.81 27.33 36.36
N SER A 283 -14.68 26.66 35.21
CA SER A 283 -14.13 25.31 35.10
C SER A 283 -12.74 25.29 34.44
N GLY A 284 -11.94 26.35 34.62
CA GLY A 284 -10.59 26.50 34.06
C GLY A 284 -10.52 26.98 32.60
N GLY A 285 -11.67 27.31 31.99
CA GLY A 285 -11.78 27.75 30.59
C GLY A 285 -11.38 29.22 30.34
N PRO A 286 -11.75 29.81 29.19
CA PRO A 286 -12.69 29.28 28.19
C PRO A 286 -12.07 28.19 27.30
N TRP A 287 -12.73 27.04 27.22
CA TRP A 287 -12.24 25.85 26.52
C TRP A 287 -12.60 25.83 25.03
N THR A 288 -13.75 26.38 24.64
CA THR A 288 -14.20 26.36 23.25
C THR A 288 -13.24 27.07 22.29
N PRO A 289 -12.69 28.26 22.60
CA PRO A 289 -11.72 28.92 21.72
C PRO A 289 -10.46 28.06 21.48
N ALA A 290 -9.94 27.39 22.51
CA ALA A 290 -8.80 26.49 22.38
C ALA A 290 -9.13 25.27 21.50
N CYS A 291 -10.32 24.69 21.67
CA CYS A 291 -10.80 23.62 20.81
C CYS A 291 -10.91 24.08 19.33
N GLU A 292 -11.46 25.27 19.09
CA GLU A 292 -11.62 25.82 17.73
C GLU A 292 -10.29 25.99 17.02
N GLU A 293 -9.27 26.55 17.68
CA GLU A 293 -7.93 26.74 17.11
C GLU A 293 -7.30 25.40 16.67
N ILE A 294 -7.44 24.36 17.50
CA ILE A 294 -6.92 23.02 17.22
C ILE A 294 -7.61 22.40 16.00
N PHE A 295 -8.94 22.51 15.94
CA PHE A 295 -9.74 21.92 14.87
C PHE A 295 -9.59 22.68 13.55
N GLU A 296 -9.50 24.00 13.59
CA GLU A 296 -9.26 24.84 12.41
C GLU A 296 -7.93 24.51 11.75
N LYS A 297 -6.86 24.28 12.54
CA LYS A 297 -5.56 23.82 12.03
C LYS A 297 -5.63 22.49 11.26
N ALA A 298 -6.59 21.64 11.61
CA ALA A 298 -6.89 20.38 10.93
C ALA A 298 -7.95 20.52 9.82
N GLY A 299 -8.46 21.74 9.57
CA GLY A 299 -9.58 21.98 8.65
C GLY A 299 -10.79 21.13 9.02
N MET A 300 -11.10 21.07 10.32
CA MET A 300 -12.19 20.33 10.95
C MET A 300 -13.06 21.29 11.76
N THR A 301 -14.24 20.86 12.18
CA THR A 301 -15.16 21.63 13.03
C THR A 301 -15.46 20.88 14.32
N LEU A 302 -15.85 21.61 15.39
CA LEU A 302 -16.27 20.98 16.64
C LEU A 302 -17.53 20.11 16.48
N GLU A 303 -18.28 20.28 15.40
CA GLU A 303 -19.47 19.51 15.07
C GLU A 303 -19.18 18.21 14.33
N ASP A 304 -17.94 17.97 13.91
CA ASP A 304 -17.58 16.75 13.20
C ASP A 304 -17.89 15.53 14.06
N ALA A 305 -18.37 14.44 13.44
CA ALA A 305 -18.56 13.15 14.12
C ALA A 305 -17.29 12.69 14.85
N ALA A 306 -16.14 13.07 14.26
CA ALA A 306 -14.81 13.25 14.86
C ALA A 306 -14.74 13.47 16.39
N ASN A 307 -15.54 14.42 16.84
CA ASN A 307 -15.49 15.02 18.16
C ASN A 307 -16.61 14.50 19.08
N LYS A 308 -17.38 13.51 18.64
CA LYS A 308 -18.60 13.07 19.31
C LYS A 308 -18.49 11.62 19.76
N VAL A 309 -18.97 11.34 20.97
CA VAL A 309 -19.08 9.99 21.53
C VAL A 309 -20.40 9.85 22.27
N ARG A 310 -21.06 8.69 22.19
CA ARG A 310 -22.30 8.40 22.92
C ARG A 310 -21.95 7.69 24.22
N LEU A 311 -22.37 8.28 25.34
CA LEU A 311 -22.01 7.78 26.66
C LEU A 311 -23.25 7.61 27.53
N LYS A 312 -23.53 6.38 27.94
CA LYS A 312 -24.57 6.08 28.93
C LYS A 312 -24.13 6.62 30.29
N GLY A 313 -25.01 7.38 30.95
CA GLY A 313 -24.74 7.99 32.25
C GLY A 313 -23.89 9.26 32.20
N HIS A 314 -23.71 9.86 31.02
CA HIS A 314 -22.99 11.13 30.90
C HIS A 314 -23.75 12.28 31.55
N GLU A 315 -23.03 13.02 32.40
CA GLU A 315 -23.52 14.19 33.12
C GLU A 315 -22.53 15.35 32.96
N GLY A 316 -23.06 16.55 32.70
CA GLY A 316 -22.30 17.80 32.71
C GLY A 316 -22.73 18.71 33.87
N PRO A 317 -21.97 19.77 34.18
CA PRO A 317 -20.75 20.27 33.52
C PRO A 317 -19.48 19.47 33.89
N HIS A 318 -18.47 19.49 33.01
CA HIS A 318 -17.23 18.74 33.20
C HIS A 318 -16.19 19.51 34.03
N PRO A 319 -15.36 18.82 34.83
CA PRO A 319 -14.33 19.45 35.63
C PRO A 319 -13.18 19.97 34.76
N GLU A 320 -12.42 20.93 35.30
CA GLU A 320 -11.19 21.45 34.68
C GLU A 320 -10.21 20.34 34.29
N LEU A 321 -10.07 19.30 35.13
CA LEU A 321 -9.18 18.16 34.85
C LEU A 321 -9.52 17.43 33.55
N TYR A 322 -10.81 17.23 33.27
CA TYR A 322 -11.25 16.61 32.03
C TYR A 322 -10.82 17.45 30.81
N HIS A 323 -11.13 18.74 30.86
CA HIS A 323 -10.81 19.65 29.76
C HIS A 323 -9.30 19.78 29.54
N ASN A 324 -8.52 19.90 30.61
CA ASN A 324 -7.06 19.94 30.54
C ASN A 324 -6.49 18.67 29.89
N GLN A 325 -6.94 17.47 30.29
CA GLN A 325 -6.46 16.23 29.69
C GLN A 325 -6.78 16.15 28.20
N VAL A 326 -8.00 16.52 27.79
CA VAL A 326 -8.40 16.50 26.38
C VAL A 326 -7.63 17.53 25.57
N VAL A 327 -7.68 18.81 25.94
CA VAL A 327 -7.10 19.91 25.15
C VAL A 327 -5.59 19.74 25.02
N ASN A 328 -4.87 19.39 26.09
CA ASN A 328 -3.42 19.19 26.03
C ASN A 328 -3.02 18.08 25.06
N ARG A 329 -3.76 16.96 25.06
CA ARG A 329 -3.52 15.84 24.13
C ARG A 329 -3.79 16.23 22.69
N LEU A 330 -4.92 16.88 22.43
CA LEU A 330 -5.29 17.32 21.09
C LEU A 330 -4.29 18.34 20.55
N GLN A 331 -3.90 19.33 21.37
CA GLN A 331 -2.91 20.35 20.99
C GLN A 331 -1.53 19.73 20.74
N ALA A 332 -1.08 18.81 21.60
CA ALA A 332 0.16 18.08 21.39
C ALA A 332 0.15 17.27 20.08
N SER A 333 -0.98 16.66 19.73
CA SER A 333 -1.14 15.87 18.51
C SER A 333 -0.93 16.71 17.24
N VAL A 334 -1.39 17.97 17.22
CA VAL A 334 -1.28 18.86 16.06
C VAL A 334 -0.07 19.81 16.15
N ARG A 335 0.77 19.72 17.18
CA ARG A 335 1.87 20.67 17.40
C ARG A 335 2.90 20.65 16.27
N THR A 336 3.25 19.47 15.74
CA THR A 336 4.37 19.28 14.80
C THR A 336 3.96 19.14 13.33
N CYS A 337 2.67 19.07 13.03
CA CYS A 337 2.19 19.00 11.64
C CYS A 337 2.31 20.36 10.94
N ARG A 338 2.61 20.33 9.64
CA ARG A 338 2.82 21.54 8.82
C ARG A 338 1.74 21.79 7.77
N THR A 339 0.96 20.77 7.41
CA THR A 339 -0.14 20.91 6.45
C THR A 339 -1.46 20.55 7.12
N THR A 340 -2.55 21.15 6.67
CA THR A 340 -3.91 20.91 7.18
C THR A 340 -4.24 19.43 7.23
N GLU A 341 -3.87 18.66 6.21
CA GLU A 341 -4.19 17.23 6.13
C GLU A 341 -3.32 16.38 7.06
N ALA A 342 -2.05 16.76 7.27
CA ALA A 342 -1.19 16.11 8.25
C ALA A 342 -1.69 16.40 9.68
N CYS A 343 -2.20 17.61 9.92
CA CYS A 343 -2.84 17.97 11.18
C CYS A 343 -4.15 17.20 11.37
N ARG A 344 -5.00 17.11 10.34
CA ARG A 344 -6.23 16.31 10.33
C ARG A 344 -5.97 14.85 10.70
N ALA A 345 -4.99 14.22 10.06
CA ALA A 345 -4.66 12.82 10.34
C ALA A 345 -4.21 12.61 11.80
N LYS A 346 -3.39 13.52 12.35
CA LYS A 346 -2.94 13.43 13.75
C LYS A 346 -4.07 13.69 14.75
N LEU A 347 -4.91 14.69 14.46
CA LEU A 347 -6.04 15.06 15.30
C LEU A 347 -7.08 13.94 15.36
N LEU A 348 -7.46 13.38 14.20
CA LEU A 348 -8.39 12.23 14.12
C LEU A 348 -7.87 11.03 14.91
N ASN A 349 -6.57 10.74 14.79
CA ASN A 349 -5.96 9.63 15.53
C ASN A 349 -5.97 9.86 17.05
N GLU A 350 -5.81 11.10 17.52
CA GLU A 350 -5.87 11.39 18.96
C GLU A 350 -7.31 11.42 19.49
N LEU A 351 -8.26 11.99 18.74
CA LEU A 351 -9.70 11.93 19.04
C LEU A 351 -10.18 10.49 19.16
N ALA A 352 -9.73 9.60 18.28
CA ALA A 352 -10.02 8.18 18.33
C ALA A 352 -9.53 7.49 19.62
N LYS A 353 -8.31 7.81 20.08
CA LYS A 353 -7.79 7.28 21.35
C LYS A 353 -8.60 7.78 22.54
N ILE A 354 -8.90 9.07 22.57
CA ILE A 354 -9.73 9.67 23.62
C ILE A 354 -11.13 9.03 23.63
N ALA A 355 -11.74 8.85 22.46
CA ALA A 355 -13.02 8.16 22.34
C ALA A 355 -12.93 6.72 22.89
N SER A 356 -11.88 5.98 22.54
CA SER A 356 -11.66 4.62 23.06
C SER A 356 -11.52 4.59 24.59
N GLU A 357 -10.81 5.56 25.18
CA GLU A 357 -10.68 5.67 26.63
C GLU A 357 -12.02 6.02 27.27
N LEU A 358 -12.79 6.96 26.70
CA LEU A 358 -14.11 7.32 27.18
C LEU A 358 -15.11 6.16 27.12
N LEU A 359 -14.94 5.22 26.18
CA LEU A 359 -15.79 4.03 26.05
C LEU A 359 -15.33 2.87 26.94
N ALA A 360 -14.09 2.87 27.42
CA ALA A 360 -13.59 1.82 28.30
C ALA A 360 -14.17 1.98 29.72
N PRO A 361 -14.91 0.98 30.26
CA PRO A 361 -15.37 1.01 31.63
C PRO A 361 -14.19 1.12 32.61
N GLY A 362 -14.32 2.00 33.61
CA GLY A 362 -13.28 2.18 34.65
C GLY A 362 -12.07 3.01 34.20
N SER A 363 -12.06 3.59 32.99
CA SER A 363 -11.00 4.54 32.62
C SER A 363 -11.10 5.82 33.45
N GLU A 364 -9.96 6.39 33.79
CA GLU A 364 -9.89 7.65 34.54
C GLU A 364 -10.64 8.76 33.81
N LEU A 365 -10.40 8.93 32.49
CA LEU A 365 -11.03 9.96 31.69
C LEU A 365 -12.55 9.81 31.62
N ARG A 366 -13.09 8.58 31.59
CA ARG A 366 -14.54 8.32 31.65
C ARG A 366 -15.12 8.70 33.02
N SER A 367 -14.38 8.42 34.11
CA SER A 367 -14.84 8.68 35.48
C SER A 367 -15.11 10.15 35.79
N TYR A 368 -14.54 11.08 35.02
CA TYR A 368 -14.79 12.51 35.19
C TYR A 368 -16.14 12.98 34.62
N ILE A 369 -16.78 12.20 33.73
CA ILE A 369 -17.95 12.65 32.97
C ILE A 369 -19.11 11.66 32.93
N VAL A 370 -18.95 10.45 33.48
CA VAL A 370 -19.99 9.42 33.61
C VAL A 370 -20.09 9.00 35.08
N LYS A 371 -21.32 8.90 35.60
CA LYS A 371 -21.61 8.42 36.96
C LYS A 371 -22.24 7.04 36.98
#